data_AF-A0A1H9AJ71-F1
#
_entry.id   AF-A0A1H9AJ71-F1
#
_cell.length_a   1.000
_cell.length_b   1.000
_cell.length_c   1.000
_cell.angle_alpha   90.00
_cell.angle_beta   90.00
_cell.angle_gamma   90.00
#
_symmetry.space_group_name_H-M   'P 1'
#
loop_
_entity.id
_entity.type
_entity.pdbx_description
1 polymer ?
#
loop_
_entity_poly.entity_id
_entity_poly.type
_entity_poly.pdbx_seq_one_letter_code
_entity_poly.pdbx_strand_id
1 'polypeptide(L)' 'MQEINEKNELDYTCGISDDELTERFKESIRIDEEIRKIKGLPTSGYDAESKRAYILYPDGRKGYV' A
#
# COMPACT_ATOMS: atom_id res chain seq x y z
N MET A 1 -28.47 -11.37 20.53
CA MET A 1 -27.48 -10.63 19.74
C MET A 1 -26.41 -10.16 20.70
N GLN A 2 -25.25 -10.80 20.65
CA GLN A 2 -24.09 -10.43 21.45
C GLN A 2 -23.08 -9.89 20.44
N GLU A 3 -22.70 -8.62 20.57
CA GLU A 3 -21.64 -8.01 19.77
C GLU A 3 -20.33 -8.72 20.08
N ILE A 4 -19.92 -9.61 19.19
CA ILE A 4 -18.57 -10.18 19.17
C ILE A 4 -17.69 -9.17 18.44
N ASN A 5 -17.09 -8.27 19.22
CA ASN A 5 -15.93 -7.49 18.80
C ASN A 5 -14.71 -8.43 18.75
N GLU A 6 -14.75 -9.43 17.87
CA GLU A 6 -13.64 -10.33 17.62
C GLU A 6 -12.62 -9.58 16.76
N LYS A 7 -11.70 -8.87 17.43
CA LYS A 7 -10.41 -8.56 16.84
C LYS A 7 -9.77 -9.88 16.47
N ASN A 8 -9.76 -10.13 15.17
CA ASN A 8 -9.23 -11.29 14.47
C ASN A 8 -8.03 -11.92 15.20
N GLU A 9 -8.16 -13.22 15.46
CA GLU A 9 -7.23 -14.02 16.26
C GLU A 9 -5.79 -13.94 15.71
N LEU A 10 -4.82 -13.75 16.60
CA LEU A 10 -3.39 -13.80 16.28
C LEU A 10 -3.06 -15.05 15.44
N ASP A 11 -2.50 -14.85 14.25
CA ASP A 11 -2.06 -15.95 13.37
C ASP A 11 -1.09 -16.88 14.15
N TYR A 12 -1.47 -18.16 14.25
CA TYR A 12 -0.75 -19.24 14.91
C TYR A 12 0.69 -19.45 14.40
N THR A 13 1.07 -18.81 13.29
CA THR A 13 2.41 -18.91 12.72
C THR A 13 3.37 -17.77 13.10
N CYS A 14 2.92 -16.64 13.68
CA CYS A 14 3.84 -15.63 14.23
C CYS A 14 3.26 -14.53 15.15
N GLY A 15 2.01 -14.59 15.62
CA GLY A 15 1.50 -13.67 16.66
C GLY A 15 1.54 -12.18 16.29
N ILE A 16 1.44 -11.85 15.00
CA ILE A 16 1.38 -10.47 14.51
C ILE A 16 -0.10 -10.07 14.50
N SER A 17 -0.41 -8.88 15.03
CA SER A 17 -1.77 -8.35 14.98
C SER A 17 -2.11 -7.83 13.57
N ASP A 18 -3.40 -7.77 13.23
CA ASP A 18 -3.87 -7.15 11.98
C ASP A 18 -3.36 -5.70 11.81
N ASP A 19 -3.27 -4.95 12.91
CA ASP A 19 -2.74 -3.58 12.92
C ASP A 19 -1.25 -3.57 12.51
N GLU A 20 -0.45 -4.45 13.09
CA GLU A 20 0.98 -4.54 12.77
C GLU A 20 1.18 -5.04 11.32
N LEU A 21 0.39 -6.01 10.87
CA LEU A 21 0.44 -6.49 9.49
C LEU A 21 0.09 -5.37 8.50
N THR A 22 -0.90 -4.54 8.84
CA THR A 22 -1.29 -3.36 8.05
C THR A 22 -0.14 -2.37 7.92
N GLU A 23 0.56 -2.06 9.02
CA GLU A 23 1.70 -1.14 8.99
C GLU A 23 2.89 -1.72 8.21
N ARG A 24 3.18 -3.02 8.36
CA ARG A 24 4.21 -3.70 7.56
C ARG A 24 3.88 -3.68 6.08
N PHE A 25 2.61 -3.85 5.71
CA PHE A 25 2.17 -3.77 4.33
C PHE A 25 2.40 -2.37 3.74
N LYS A 26 1.97 -1.31 4.43
CA LYS A 26 2.22 0.08 4.01
C LYS A 26 3.72 0.36 3.81
N GLU A 27 4.54 -0.09 4.75
CA GLU A 27 6.00 0.10 4.67
C GLU A 27 6.61 -0.66 3.50
N SER A 28 6.15 -1.87 3.21
CA SER A 28 6.62 -2.64 2.05
C SER A 28 6.32 -1.95 0.71
N ILE A 29 5.15 -1.30 0.59
CA ILE A 29 4.80 -0.51 -0.59
C ILE A 29 5.72 0.71 -0.72
N ARG A 30 5.95 1.44 0.38
CA ARG A 30 6.88 2.59 0.40
C ARG A 30 8.29 2.19 -0.06
N ILE A 31 8.80 1.06 0.42
CA ILE A 31 10.11 0.55 0.03
C ILE A 31 10.13 0.18 -1.46
N ASP A 32 9.09 -0.47 -2.00
CA ASP A 32 9.01 -0.78 -3.43
C ASP A 32 9.01 0.49 -4.30
N GLU A 33 8.26 1.51 -3.89
CA GLU A 33 8.23 2.80 -4.58
C GLU A 33 9.62 3.48 -4.62
N GLU A 34 10.35 3.49 -3.50
CA GLU A 34 11.72 4.02 -3.45
C GLU A 34 12.69 3.20 -4.31
N ILE A 35 12.58 1.86 -4.31
CA ILE A 35 13.38 0.99 -5.18
C ILE A 35 13.09 1.28 -6.66
N ARG A 36 11.81 1.47 -7.04
CA ARG A 36 11.41 1.82 -8.42
C ARG A 36 11.99 3.17 -8.83
N LYS A 37 11.95 4.15 -7.95
CA LYS A 37 12.52 5.48 -8.18
C LYS A 37 14.02 5.41 -8.45
N ILE A 38 14.77 4.67 -7.63
CA ILE A 38 16.22 4.43 -7.84
C ILE A 38 16.48 3.72 -9.17
N LYS A 39 15.63 2.76 -9.54
CA LYS A 39 15.73 2.01 -10.80
C LYS A 39 15.23 2.79 -12.03
N GLY A 40 14.65 3.98 -11.87
CA GLY A 40 14.06 4.73 -12.96
C GLY A 40 12.84 4.03 -13.58
N LEU A 41 12.05 3.32 -12.77
CA LEU A 41 10.84 2.63 -13.22
C LEU A 41 9.57 3.45 -12.89
N PRO A 42 8.55 3.43 -13.76
CA PRO A 42 7.28 4.08 -13.48
C PRO A 42 6.47 3.32 -12.41
N THR A 43 5.62 4.08 -11.70
CA THR A 43 4.69 3.56 -10.68
C THR A 43 3.25 3.93 -11.06
N SER A 44 2.34 2.96 -10.99
CA SER A 44 0.90 3.21 -11.15
C SER A 44 0.32 3.77 -9.86
N GLY A 45 -0.53 4.78 -9.98
CA GLY A 45 -1.28 5.35 -8.87
C GLY A 45 -2.71 5.68 -9.26
N TYR A 46 -3.48 6.12 -8.26
CA TYR A 46 -4.87 6.52 -8.45
C TYR A 46 -5.09 7.88 -7.76
N ASP A 47 -5.61 8.83 -8.52
CA ASP A 47 -6.01 10.13 -8.00
C ASP A 47 -7.46 10.03 -7.51
N ALA A 48 -7.64 10.19 -6.20
CA ALA A 48 -8.95 10.09 -5.55
C ALA A 48 -9.85 11.30 -5.85
N GLU A 49 -9.28 12.48 -6.11
CA GLU A 49 -10.06 13.70 -6.40
C GLU A 49 -10.63 13.64 -7.81
N SER A 50 -9.77 13.36 -8.80
CA SER A 50 -10.20 13.25 -10.20
C SER A 50 -10.81 11.88 -10.54
N LYS A 51 -10.67 10.88 -9.64
CA LYS A 51 -11.10 9.49 -9.81
C LYS A 51 -10.49 8.82 -11.04
N ARG A 52 -9.20 9.04 -11.26
CA ARG A 52 -8.49 8.55 -12.45
C ARG A 52 -7.21 7.82 -12.08
N ALA A 53 -6.95 6.73 -12.80
CA ALA A 53 -5.66 6.07 -12.74
C ALA A 53 -4.59 6.92 -13.43
N TYR A 54 -3.37 6.89 -12.91
CA TYR A 54 -2.22 7.54 -13.51
C TYR A 54 -0.96 6.67 -13.43
N ILE A 55 0.01 6.98 -14.28
CA ILE A 55 1.38 6.49 -14.20
C ILE A 55 2.28 7.66 -13.79
N LEU A 56 3.00 7.51 -12.68
CA LEU A 56 4.04 8.42 -12.21
C LEU A 56 5.39 7.95 -12.75
N TYR A 57 6.01 8.78 -13.58
CA TYR A 57 7.33 8.53 -14.12
C TYR A 57 8.44 8.98 -13.15
N PRO A 58 9.66 8.46 -13.29
CA PRO A 58 10.79 8.80 -12.40
C PRO A 58 11.17 10.28 -12.40
N ASP A 59 10.85 11.01 -13.47
CA ASP A 59 11.07 12.45 -13.60
C ASP A 59 9.99 13.30 -12.91
N GLY A 60 9.02 12.65 -12.24
CA GLY A 60 7.91 13.29 -11.54
C GLY A 60 6.68 13.57 -12.40
N ARG A 61 6.71 13.27 -13.71
CA ARG A 61 5.54 13.47 -14.59
C ARG A 61 4.45 12.46 -14.28
N LYS A 62 3.19 12.91 -14.30
CA LYS A 62 2.01 12.04 -14.23
C LYS A 62 1.34 11.95 -15.60
N GLY A 63 1.18 10.73 -16.11
CA GLY A 63 0.32 10.44 -17.26
C GLY A 63 -0.99 9.83 -16.78
N TYR A 64 -2.12 10.50 -16.99
CA TYR A 64 -3.44 9.95 -16.67
C TYR A 64 -3.94 9.03 -17.77
N VAL A 65 -4.58 7.91 -17.37
CA VAL A 65 -5.26 6.97 -18.28
C VAL A 65 -6.74 7.35 -18.42
#